data_AF-A0A9X3UF11-F1
#
_entry.id   AF-A0A9X3UF11-F1
#
_cell.length_a   1.000
_cell.length_b   1.000
_cell.length_c   1.000
_cell.angle_alpha   90.00
_cell.angle_beta   90.00
_cell.angle_gamma   90.00
#
_symmetry.space_group_name_H-M   'P 1'
#
loop_
_entity.id
_entity.type
_entity.pdbx_description
1 polymer ?
#
loop_
_entity_poly.entity_id
_entity_poly.type
_entity_poly.pdbx_seq_one_letter_code
_entity_poly.pdbx_strand_id
1 'polypeptide(L)'
;MTISHRLLSTAMLVASTTLAMAEGDVQNGEKLYRNCKACHEVRIGTERLVRGGSAGPNLYGVIGRPAAGLEKYKYSPGLIEAREAGLVWTPQNFADFVANPNVFLEEATGLDIRSKMPYALAEGGIDIAAYLTSLSGN
;
A
#
# COMPACT_ATOMS: atom_id res chain seq x y z
N MET A 1 -7.32 -64.37 11.82
CA MET A 1 -7.08 -63.82 10.47
C MET A 1 -7.11 -62.30 10.60
N THR A 2 -5.92 -61.71 10.75
CA THR A 2 -5.72 -60.31 11.18
C THR A 2 -5.83 -59.36 9.98
N ILE A 3 -6.77 -58.41 10.03
CA ILE A 3 -6.95 -57.38 9.01
C ILE A 3 -5.95 -56.26 9.30
N SER A 4 -4.99 -56.09 8.39
CA SER A 4 -3.96 -55.06 8.41
C SER A 4 -4.55 -53.73 7.93
N HIS A 5 -4.68 -52.75 8.82
CA HIS A 5 -5.03 -51.37 8.45
C HIS A 5 -3.76 -50.65 7.95
N ARG A 6 -3.66 -50.46 6.63
CA ARG A 6 -2.66 -49.56 6.05
C ARG A 6 -3.17 -48.12 6.17
N LEU A 7 -2.60 -47.37 7.11
CA LEU A 7 -2.78 -45.93 7.20
C LEU A 7 -2.00 -45.27 6.04
N LEU A 8 -2.71 -44.79 5.01
CA LEU A 8 -2.13 -43.88 4.03
C LEU A 8 -2.06 -42.48 4.65
N SER A 9 -0.90 -42.10 5.16
CA SER A 9 -0.59 -40.72 5.52
C SER A 9 -0.28 -39.93 4.25
N THR A 10 -1.25 -39.17 3.74
CA THR A 10 -1.01 -38.14 2.72
C THR A 10 -0.36 -36.93 3.39
N ALA A 11 0.95 -36.76 3.21
CA ALA A 11 1.65 -35.55 3.58
C ALA A 11 1.20 -34.41 2.65
N MET A 12 0.38 -33.49 3.17
CA MET A 12 -0.02 -32.27 2.48
C MET A 12 1.16 -31.29 2.50
N LEU A 13 1.83 -31.14 1.35
CA LEU A 13 2.91 -30.18 1.16
C LEU A 13 2.28 -28.78 1.13
N VAL A 14 2.37 -28.06 2.25
CA VAL A 14 1.97 -26.65 2.30
C VAL A 14 3.04 -25.86 1.55
N ALA A 15 2.74 -25.52 0.29
CA ALA A 15 3.55 -24.58 -0.46
C ALA A 15 3.41 -23.20 0.19
N SER A 16 4.40 -22.81 0.98
CA SER A 16 4.54 -21.43 1.44
C SER A 16 4.79 -20.55 0.22
N THR A 17 3.75 -19.88 -0.27
CA THR A 17 3.89 -18.80 -1.23
C THR A 17 4.66 -17.68 -0.55
N THR A 18 5.97 -17.61 -0.80
CA THR A 18 6.74 -16.40 -0.54
C THR A 18 6.08 -15.27 -1.33
N LEU A 19 5.43 -14.33 -0.65
CA LEU A 19 5.07 -13.06 -1.26
C LEU A 19 6.38 -12.44 -1.73
N ALA A 20 6.58 -12.39 -3.05
CA ALA A 20 7.65 -11.63 -3.65
C ALA A 20 7.40 -10.15 -3.30
N MET A 21 8.07 -9.66 -2.26
CA MET A 21 8.08 -8.25 -1.94
C MET A 21 8.84 -7.53 -3.06
N ALA A 22 8.17 -6.56 -3.68
CA ALA A 22 8.62 -5.86 -4.87
C ALA A 22 10.08 -5.36 -4.75
N GLU A 23 10.89 -5.68 -5.75
CA GLU A 23 12.30 -5.27 -5.89
C GLU A 23 12.43 -3.79 -6.32
N GLY A 24 11.76 -2.87 -5.63
CA GLY A 24 11.89 -1.43 -5.90
C GLY A 24 13.25 -0.88 -5.44
N ASP A 25 13.78 0.14 -6.14
CA ASP A 25 15.00 0.83 -5.73
C ASP A 25 14.70 1.83 -4.61
N VAL A 26 15.06 1.46 -3.38
CA VAL A 26 14.86 2.29 -2.17
C VAL A 26 15.55 3.66 -2.29
N GLN A 27 16.75 3.74 -2.88
CA GLN A 27 17.47 5.00 -3.02
C GLN A 27 16.81 5.91 -4.04
N ASN A 28 16.30 5.36 -5.14
CA ASN A 28 15.50 6.13 -6.09
C ASN A 28 14.16 6.56 -5.46
N GLY A 29 13.52 5.67 -4.72
CA GLY A 29 12.28 5.92 -3.98
C GLY A 29 12.40 7.08 -3.01
N GLU A 30 13.50 7.14 -2.26
CA GLU A 30 13.80 8.27 -1.37
C GLU A 30 13.88 9.60 -2.13
N LYS A 31 14.55 9.61 -3.29
CA LYS A 31 14.68 10.80 -4.14
C LYS A 31 13.33 11.24 -4.68
N LEU A 32 12.52 10.31 -5.16
CA LEU A 32 11.18 10.59 -5.70
C LEU A 32 10.19 11.01 -4.61
N TYR A 33 10.31 10.46 -3.39
CA TYR A 33 9.47 10.82 -2.25
C TYR A 33 9.57 12.31 -1.89
N ARG A 34 10.63 13.01 -2.31
CA ARG A 34 10.73 14.48 -2.17
C ARG A 34 9.50 15.21 -2.72
N ASN A 35 8.86 14.70 -3.76
CA ASN A 35 7.63 15.26 -4.32
C ASN A 35 6.42 15.06 -3.40
N CYS A 36 6.43 14.02 -2.58
CA CYS A 36 5.36 13.68 -1.64
C CYS A 36 5.43 14.50 -0.34
N LYS A 37 6.63 14.95 0.06
CA LYS A 37 6.88 15.65 1.33
C LYS A 37 6.09 16.95 1.49
N ALA A 38 5.68 17.60 0.40
CA ALA A 38 4.87 18.81 0.46
C ALA A 38 3.52 18.56 1.16
N CYS A 39 2.96 17.36 1.00
CA CYS A 39 1.65 17.01 1.55
C CYS A 39 1.73 15.96 2.66
N HIS A 40 2.73 15.09 2.65
CA HIS A 40 2.80 13.91 3.51
C HIS A 40 4.04 13.87 4.37
N GLU A 41 3.87 13.47 5.63
CA GLU A 41 4.95 13.05 6.52
C GLU A 41 4.98 11.52 6.68
N VAL A 42 6.12 11.02 7.20
CA VAL A 42 6.25 9.63 7.69
C VAL A 42 6.58 9.70 9.17
N ARG A 43 5.64 9.25 10.01
CA ARG A 43 5.74 9.31 11.47
C ARG A 43 5.27 8.02 12.13
N ILE A 44 6.02 7.56 13.13
CA ILE A 44 5.58 6.53 14.08
C ILE A 44 5.51 7.14 15.49
N GLY A 45 4.34 7.07 16.13
CA GLY A 45 4.12 7.71 17.43
C GLY A 45 4.47 9.21 17.40
N THR A 46 5.42 9.63 18.21
CA THR A 46 5.93 11.01 18.25
C THR A 46 7.13 11.24 17.31
N GLU A 47 7.77 10.18 16.82
CA GLU A 47 8.98 10.23 16.01
C GLU A 47 8.67 10.51 14.53
N ARG A 48 9.29 11.55 13.98
CA ARG A 48 9.22 11.88 12.55
C ARG A 48 10.40 11.24 11.83
N LEU A 49 10.15 10.13 11.13
CA LEU A 49 11.14 9.51 10.25
C LEU A 49 11.40 10.41 9.04
N VAL A 50 10.33 10.97 8.47
CA VAL A 50 10.41 11.92 7.36
C VAL A 50 9.51 13.12 7.64
N ARG A 51 10.11 14.30 7.73
CA ARG A 51 9.36 15.56 7.84
C ARG A 51 8.61 15.85 6.54
N GLY A 52 7.38 16.31 6.67
CA GLY A 52 6.55 16.75 5.55
C GLY A 52 5.28 17.47 6.01
N GLY A 53 4.39 17.74 5.07
CA GLY A 53 3.11 18.39 5.33
C GLY A 53 2.08 17.47 5.99
N SER A 54 0.93 18.06 6.31
CA SER A 54 -0.25 17.36 6.86
C SER A 54 -1.48 17.50 5.96
N ALA A 55 -1.29 17.97 4.72
CA ALA A 55 -2.37 18.06 3.74
C ALA A 55 -2.83 16.67 3.32
N GLY A 56 -1.91 15.71 3.21
CA GLY A 56 -2.12 14.28 3.01
C GLY A 56 -2.01 13.48 4.32
N PRO A 57 -2.48 12.22 4.35
CA PRO A 57 -2.34 11.33 5.51
C PRO A 57 -0.86 10.97 5.79
N ASN A 58 -0.59 10.53 7.02
CA ASN A 58 0.69 9.90 7.37
C ASN A 58 0.93 8.63 6.53
N LEU A 59 2.11 8.51 5.93
CA LEU A 59 2.47 7.38 5.07
C LEU A 59 3.25 6.28 5.77
N TYR A 60 3.53 6.42 7.07
CA TYR A 60 4.12 5.32 7.85
C TYR A 60 3.24 4.08 7.79
N GLY A 61 3.82 2.94 7.39
CA GLY A 61 3.11 1.68 7.26
C GLY A 61 1.93 1.74 6.29
N VAL A 62 2.02 2.53 5.21
CA VAL A 62 0.95 2.59 4.20
C VAL A 62 0.89 1.30 3.39
N ILE A 63 2.02 0.69 3.07
CA ILE A 63 2.06 -0.58 2.34
C ILE A 63 1.54 -1.70 3.26
N GLY A 64 0.55 -2.44 2.77
CA GLY A 64 -0.23 -3.44 3.51
C GLY A 64 -1.44 -2.88 4.28
N ARG A 65 -1.61 -1.55 4.35
CA ARG A 65 -2.75 -0.93 5.06
C ARG A 65 -3.98 -0.86 4.15
N PRO A 66 -5.20 -1.09 4.68
CA PRO A 66 -6.43 -0.77 3.96
C PRO A 66 -6.49 0.71 3.56
N ALA A 67 -7.12 1.01 2.42
CA ALA A 67 -7.42 2.37 2.02
C ALA A 67 -8.22 3.11 3.10
N ALA A 68 -8.08 4.43 3.18
CA ALA A 68 -8.72 5.26 4.20
C ALA A 68 -8.55 4.78 5.67
N GLY A 69 -7.51 4.00 5.99
CA GLY A 69 -7.38 3.30 7.27
C GLY A 69 -6.90 4.13 8.47
N LEU A 70 -6.74 5.45 8.36
CA LEU A 70 -6.36 6.30 9.51
C LEU A 70 -7.58 7.06 10.03
N GLU A 71 -8.09 6.65 11.20
CA GLU A 71 -9.35 7.15 11.77
C GLU A 71 -9.45 8.68 11.88
N LYS A 72 -8.32 9.35 12.15
CA LYS A 72 -8.30 10.81 12.41
C LYS A 72 -8.04 11.65 11.15
N TYR A 73 -7.94 11.05 9.97
CA TYR A 73 -7.70 11.75 8.72
C TYR A 73 -8.98 11.84 7.86
N LYS A 74 -9.24 13.01 7.27
CA LYS A 74 -10.44 13.28 6.46
C LYS A 74 -10.24 12.89 4.99
N TYR A 75 -10.46 11.63 4.66
CA TYR A 75 -10.32 11.09 3.31
C TYR A 75 -11.31 11.66 2.28
N SER A 76 -11.04 11.43 0.98
CA SER A 76 -12.04 11.66 -0.07
C SER A 76 -13.12 10.57 0.01
N PRO A 77 -14.35 10.85 -0.45
CA PRO A 77 -15.37 9.81 -0.58
C PRO A 77 -14.87 8.60 -1.39
N GLY A 78 -14.17 8.83 -2.51
CA GLY A 78 -13.66 7.74 -3.34
C GLY A 78 -12.67 6.81 -2.62
N LEU A 79 -11.81 7.32 -1.72
CA LEU A 79 -10.92 6.45 -0.94
C LEU A 79 -11.65 5.68 0.16
N ILE A 80 -12.77 6.22 0.66
CA ILE A 80 -13.64 5.51 1.62
C ILE A 80 -14.37 4.39 0.87
N GLU A 81 -14.99 4.68 -0.28
CA GLU A 81 -15.65 3.66 -1.10
C GLU A 81 -14.67 2.57 -1.56
N ALA A 82 -13.45 2.95 -1.97
CA ALA A 82 -12.43 1.97 -2.36
C ALA A 82 -12.05 1.04 -1.20
N ARG A 83 -12.03 1.54 0.04
CA ARG A 83 -11.84 0.70 1.23
C ARG A 83 -13.00 -0.29 1.40
N GLU A 84 -14.23 0.17 1.27
CA GLU A 84 -15.42 -0.71 1.37
C GLU A 84 -15.43 -1.77 0.25
N ALA A 85 -14.86 -1.45 -0.92
CA ALA A 85 -14.59 -2.39 -2.01
C ALA A 85 -13.38 -3.32 -1.76
N GLY A 86 -12.71 -3.21 -0.62
CA GLY A 86 -11.61 -4.09 -0.20
C GLY A 86 -10.22 -3.63 -0.61
N LEU A 87 -10.02 -2.38 -1.04
CA LEU A 87 -8.72 -1.87 -1.43
C LEU A 87 -7.71 -1.92 -0.27
N VAL A 88 -6.61 -2.64 -0.51
CA VAL A 88 -5.40 -2.66 0.32
C VAL A 88 -4.24 -2.08 -0.50
N TRP A 89 -3.41 -1.26 0.15
CA TRP A 89 -2.22 -0.69 -0.48
C TRP A 89 -1.10 -1.72 -0.63
N THR A 90 -1.17 -2.53 -1.67
CA THR A 90 0.01 -3.27 -2.15
C THR A 90 0.99 -2.31 -2.83
N PRO A 91 2.27 -2.68 -3.04
CA PRO A 91 3.19 -1.86 -3.83
C PRO A 91 2.63 -1.51 -5.20
N GLN A 92 1.96 -2.46 -5.86
CA GLN A 92 1.35 -2.25 -7.17
C GLN A 92 0.16 -1.27 -7.11
N ASN A 93 -0.79 -1.48 -6.20
CA ASN A 93 -1.93 -0.59 -6.03
C ASN A 93 -1.49 0.84 -5.66
N PHE A 94 -0.44 0.96 -4.85
CA PHE A 94 0.16 2.25 -4.53
C PHE A 94 0.73 2.91 -5.79
N ALA A 95 1.51 2.18 -6.59
CA ALA A 95 2.11 2.68 -7.82
C ALA A 95 1.04 3.13 -8.85
N ASP A 96 0.00 2.33 -9.03
CA ASP A 96 -1.09 2.64 -9.96
C ASP A 96 -1.89 3.86 -9.49
N PHE A 97 -2.18 3.95 -8.19
CA PHE A 97 -2.88 5.09 -7.62
C PHE A 97 -2.07 6.39 -7.77
N VAL A 98 -0.76 6.38 -7.46
CA VAL A 98 0.03 7.62 -7.59
C VAL A 98 0.24 8.01 -9.05
N ALA A 99 0.19 7.06 -10.00
CA ALA A 99 0.26 7.35 -11.42
C ALA A 99 -0.98 8.06 -11.95
N ASN A 100 -2.18 7.63 -11.53
CA ASN A 100 -3.42 8.32 -11.89
C ASN A 100 -4.51 8.15 -10.82
N PRO A 101 -4.57 9.04 -9.81
CA PRO A 101 -5.44 8.84 -8.65
C PRO A 101 -6.93 8.85 -8.98
N ASN A 102 -7.35 9.58 -10.02
CA ASN A 102 -8.76 9.67 -10.40
C ASN A 102 -9.19 8.39 -11.11
N VAL A 103 -8.44 7.97 -12.14
CA VAL A 103 -8.76 6.75 -12.90
C VAL A 103 -8.69 5.53 -11.99
N PHE A 104 -7.66 5.44 -11.14
CA PHE A 104 -7.55 4.33 -10.19
C PHE A 104 -8.76 4.23 -9.26
N LEU A 105 -9.28 5.36 -8.76
CA LEU A 105 -10.46 5.35 -7.90
C LEU A 105 -11.73 5.00 -8.67
N GLU A 106 -11.87 5.49 -9.90
CA GLU A 106 -12.98 5.12 -10.78
C GLU A 106 -13.00 3.62 -11.04
N GLU A 107 -11.85 3.02 -11.35
CA GLU A 107 -11.72 1.57 -11.57
C GLU A 107 -11.97 0.76 -10.29
N ALA A 108 -11.46 1.22 -9.15
CA ALA A 108 -11.61 0.53 -7.87
C ALA A 108 -13.04 0.59 -7.31
N THR A 109 -13.83 1.60 -7.69
CA THR A 109 -15.16 1.84 -7.10
C THR A 109 -16.32 1.75 -8.09
N GLY A 110 -16.06 1.89 -9.39
CA GLY A 110 -17.08 2.08 -10.42
C GLY A 110 -17.76 3.45 -10.38
N LEU A 111 -17.20 4.44 -9.66
CA LEU A 111 -17.80 5.75 -9.45
C LEU A 111 -16.90 6.87 -10.01
N ASP A 112 -17.50 7.85 -10.69
CA ASP A 112 -16.81 9.09 -11.09
C ASP A 112 -16.61 10.00 -9.87
N ILE A 113 -15.60 9.69 -9.06
CA ILE A 113 -15.22 10.48 -7.88
C ILE A 113 -13.77 10.90 -7.97
N ARG A 114 -13.56 12.22 -7.88
CA ARG A 114 -12.23 12.83 -7.90
C ARG A 114 -11.45 12.53 -6.61
N SER A 115 -10.18 12.21 -6.77
CA SER A 115 -9.22 12.14 -5.68
C SER A 115 -8.96 13.53 -5.08
N LYS A 116 -8.74 13.58 -3.76
CA LYS A 116 -8.24 14.78 -3.08
C LYS A 116 -6.73 14.98 -3.24
N MET A 117 -6.01 14.01 -3.81
CA MET A 117 -4.59 14.13 -4.13
C MET A 117 -4.47 14.72 -5.56
N PRO A 118 -4.11 16.01 -5.72
CA PRO A 118 -4.10 16.67 -7.04
C PRO A 118 -2.80 16.42 -7.81
N TYR A 119 -2.00 15.43 -7.40
CA TYR A 119 -0.69 15.13 -7.94
C TYR A 119 -0.71 13.73 -8.57
N ALA A 120 -0.02 13.61 -9.71
CA ALA A 120 0.20 12.36 -10.41
C ALA A 120 1.69 12.18 -10.68
N LEU A 121 2.18 10.97 -10.46
CA LEU A 121 3.57 10.56 -10.67
C LEU A 121 3.60 9.48 -11.75
N ALA A 122 3.97 9.85 -12.96
CA ALA A 122 3.94 8.94 -14.11
C ALA A 122 4.72 7.63 -13.88
N GLU A 123 5.85 7.67 -13.18
CA GLU A 123 6.75 6.53 -13.00
C GLU A 123 7.44 6.54 -11.62
N GLY A 124 7.91 5.37 -11.16
CA GLY A 124 8.67 5.23 -9.91
C GLY A 124 7.81 5.03 -8.66
N GLY A 125 6.52 4.74 -8.81
CA GLY A 125 5.63 4.41 -7.70
C GLY A 125 6.07 3.19 -6.89
N ILE A 126 6.62 2.16 -7.56
CA ILE A 126 7.18 0.96 -6.91
C ILE A 126 8.40 1.30 -6.05
N ASP A 127 9.27 2.18 -6.52
CA ASP A 127 10.46 2.61 -5.75
C ASP A 127 10.05 3.40 -4.51
N ILE A 128 9.06 4.28 -4.63
CA ILE A 128 8.49 4.97 -3.47
C ILE A 128 7.86 3.98 -2.49
N ALA A 129 7.12 2.98 -2.98
CA ALA A 129 6.57 1.93 -2.13
C ALA A 129 7.67 1.17 -1.39
N ALA A 130 8.78 0.82 -2.06
CA ALA A 130 9.94 0.18 -1.44
C ALA A 130 10.59 1.08 -0.38
N TYR A 131 10.76 2.37 -0.67
CA TYR A 131 11.26 3.35 0.30
C TYR A 131 10.35 3.45 1.53
N LEU A 132 9.04 3.59 1.36
CA LEU A 132 8.08 3.64 2.46
C LEU A 132 8.09 2.36 3.30
N THR A 133 8.22 1.20 2.64
CA THR A 133 8.34 -0.11 3.27
C THR A 133 9.60 -0.20 4.14
N SER A 134 10.75 0.28 3.63
CA SER A 134 12.00 0.30 4.39
C SER A 134 11.97 1.17 5.65
N LEU A 135 11.07 2.17 5.71
CA LEU A 135 10.91 3.05 6.86
C LEU A 135 10.02 2.45 7.95
N SER A 136 9.15 1.51 7.61
CA SER A 136 8.19 0.93 8.55
C SER A 136 8.46 -0.52 8.94
N GLY A 137 9.33 -1.23 8.20
CA GLY A 137 9.79 -2.58 8.55
C GLY A 137 8.77 -3.68 8.28
N ASN A 138 7.81 -3.41 7.39
CA ASN A 138 6.80 -4.35 6.90
C ASN A 138 7.26 -5.01 5.60
#